data_AF-A0A7V6B5M6-F1
#
_entry.id   AF-A0A7V6B5M6-F1
#
_cell.length_a   1.000
_cell.length_b   1.000
_cell.length_c   1.000
_cell.angle_alpha   90.00
_cell.angle_beta   90.00
_cell.angle_gamma   90.00
#
_symmetry.space_group_name_H-M   'P 1'
#
loop_
_entity.id
_entity.type
_entity.pdbx_description
1 polymer ?
#
loop_
_entity_poly.entity_id
_entity_poly.type
_entity_poly.pdbx_seq_one_letter_code
_entity_poly.pdbx_strand_id
1 'polypeptide(L)'
;MGRRQYLYRGIMWLGLGTITLAWDITHDFNWFTIWVLGFPLSVSALALILGGAYLYYDRQIAKNLRLTEDEILRFSSKLQEATPDILKMIQDKVPVREIAKKIESVHAIPELVTLKFIIAMGDARKKHSFLQGDE
;
A
#
# COMPACT_ATOMS: atom_id res chain seq x y z
N MET A 1 1.89 1.39 -15.23
CA MET A 1 0.54 1.56 -15.79
C MET A 1 -0.62 1.09 -14.89
N GLY A 2 -0.42 0.67 -13.63
CA GLY A 2 -1.49 0.06 -12.81
C GLY A 2 -2.38 0.98 -11.96
N ARG A 3 -1.99 2.23 -11.69
CA ARG A 3 -2.69 3.09 -10.70
C ARG A 3 -4.06 3.60 -11.15
N ARG A 4 -4.21 3.97 -12.43
CA ARG A 4 -5.45 4.54 -12.96
C ARG A 4 -6.63 3.55 -12.95
N GLN A 5 -6.36 2.25 -13.04
CA GLN A 5 -7.41 1.23 -13.09
C GLN A 5 -8.24 1.18 -11.80
N TYR A 6 -7.64 1.41 -10.64
CA TYR A 6 -8.34 1.40 -9.35
C TYR A 6 -9.25 2.60 -9.17
N LEU A 7 -8.82 3.78 -9.63
CA LEU A 7 -9.61 5.00 -9.59
C LEU A 7 -10.83 4.92 -10.53
N TYR A 8 -10.65 4.45 -11.77
CA TYR A 8 -11.78 4.26 -12.70
C TYR A 8 -12.78 3.20 -12.21
N ARG A 9 -12.29 2.09 -11.65
CA ARG A 9 -13.16 1.06 -11.07
C ARG A 9 -13.91 1.58 -9.85
N GLY A 10 -13.25 2.34 -8.97
CA GLY A 10 -13.90 2.96 -7.81
C GLY A 10 -15.02 3.92 -8.21
N ILE A 11 -14.76 4.81 -9.18
CA ILE A 11 -15.77 5.75 -9.70
C ILE A 11 -16.92 5.01 -10.39
N MET A 12 -16.63 3.97 -11.17
CA MET A 12 -17.65 3.15 -11.82
C MET A 12 -18.57 2.45 -10.80
N TRP A 13 -18.00 1.85 -9.75
CA TRP A 13 -18.77 1.19 -8.68
C TRP A 13 -19.59 2.19 -7.86
N LEU A 14 -19.06 3.39 -7.60
CA LEU A 14 -19.82 4.45 -6.95
C LEU A 14 -20.98 4.92 -7.82
N GLY A 15 -20.75 5.15 -9.12
CA GLY A 15 -21.80 5.54 -10.06
C GLY A 15 -22.90 4.48 -10.16
N LEU A 16 -22.52 3.20 -10.29
CA LEU A 16 -23.47 2.09 -10.30
C LEU A 16 -24.24 1.99 -8.97
N GLY A 17 -23.55 2.16 -7.85
CA GLY A 17 -24.13 2.17 -6.51
C GLY A 17 -25.14 3.31 -6.31
N THR A 18 -24.84 4.52 -6.80
CA THR A 18 -25.76 5.67 -6.68
C THR A 18 -26.98 5.54 -7.58
N ILE A 19 -26.82 5.02 -8.80
CA ILE A 19 -27.95 4.84 -9.74
C ILE A 19 -28.88 3.76 -9.21
N THR A 20 -28.33 2.63 -8.75
CA THR A 20 -29.13 1.54 -8.17
C THR A 20 -29.78 1.96 -6.85
N LEU A 21 -29.11 2.77 -6.03
CA LEU A 21 -29.71 3.32 -4.80
C LEU A 21 -30.87 4.28 -5.11
N ALA A 22 -30.74 5.13 -6.13
CA ALA A 22 -31.83 5.98 -6.58
C ALA A 22 -33.01 5.15 -7.12
N TRP A 23 -32.73 4.00 -7.75
CA TRP A 23 -33.74 3.05 -8.19
C TRP A 23 -34.45 2.36 -7.01
N ASP A 24 -33.70 1.87 -6.02
CA ASP A 24 -34.24 1.23 -4.80
C ASP A 24 -35.07 2.18 -3.93
N ILE A 25 -34.77 3.49 -3.96
CA ILE A 25 -35.59 4.50 -3.27
C ILE A 25 -36.90 4.77 -4.02
N THR A 26 -36.89 4.66 -5.35
CA THR A 26 -38.07 4.95 -6.19
C THR A 26 -38.96 3.74 -6.41
N HIS A 27 -38.43 2.52 -6.24
CA HIS A 27 -39.15 1.26 -6.35
C HIS A 27 -38.77 0.42 -5.13
N ASP A 28 -39.74 0.13 -4.25
CA ASP A 28 -39.56 -0.59 -2.96
C ASP A 28 -38.30 -1.47 -2.88
N PHE A 29 -37.47 -1.23 -1.87
CA PHE A 29 -36.12 -1.78 -1.56
C PHE A 29 -35.91 -3.30 -1.69
N ASN A 30 -36.96 -4.07 -1.96
CA ASN A 30 -36.96 -5.53 -2.06
C ASN A 30 -36.41 -6.08 -3.38
N TRP A 31 -36.27 -5.26 -4.43
CA TRP A 31 -35.89 -5.78 -5.75
C TRP A 31 -34.40 -6.18 -5.84
N PHE A 32 -33.54 -5.57 -5.02
CA PHE A 32 -32.08 -5.75 -5.07
C PHE A 32 -31.47 -6.04 -3.70
N THR A 33 -32.13 -6.85 -2.89
CA THR A 33 -31.61 -7.30 -1.59
C THR A 33 -30.99 -8.70 -1.70
N ILE A 34 -29.73 -8.85 -1.26
CA ILE A 34 -29.05 -10.14 -1.15
C ILE A 34 -28.79 -10.46 0.32
N TRP A 35 -28.88 -11.74 0.68
CA TRP A 35 -28.63 -12.20 2.04
C TRP A 35 -27.13 -12.48 2.22
N VAL A 36 -26.47 -11.68 3.05
CA VAL A 36 -25.05 -11.84 3.38
C VAL A 36 -24.94 -12.11 4.87
N LEU A 37 -24.44 -13.28 5.27
CA LEU A 37 -24.26 -13.67 6.68
C LEU A 37 -25.54 -13.54 7.53
N GLY A 38 -26.72 -13.77 6.94
CA GLY A 38 -28.01 -13.66 7.63
C GLY A 38 -28.60 -12.24 7.69
N PHE A 39 -27.92 -11.24 7.11
CA PHE A 39 -28.43 -9.88 7.01
C PHE A 39 -28.84 -9.54 5.57
N PRO A 40 -30.05 -8.96 5.36
CA PRO A 40 -30.45 -8.45 4.07
C PRO A 40 -29.64 -7.19 3.76
N LEU A 41 -28.80 -7.25 2.72
CA LEU A 41 -28.01 -6.12 2.27
C LEU A 41 -28.43 -5.73 0.85
N SER A 42 -28.65 -4.43 0.61
CA SER A 42 -28.91 -3.97 -0.75
C SER A 42 -27.64 -4.04 -1.59
N VAL A 43 -27.78 -4.45 -2.85
CA VAL A 43 -26.68 -4.48 -3.82
C VAL A 43 -26.07 -3.09 -4.00
N SER A 44 -26.88 -2.03 -3.87
CA SER A 44 -26.43 -0.63 -3.91
C SER A 44 -25.52 -0.27 -2.74
N ALA A 45 -25.84 -0.71 -1.52
CA ALA A 45 -24.97 -0.52 -0.37
C ALA A 45 -23.63 -1.24 -0.58
N LEU A 46 -23.67 -2.45 -1.15
CA LEU A 46 -22.47 -3.23 -1.44
C LEU A 46 -21.58 -2.52 -2.48
N ALA A 47 -22.17 -2.01 -3.56
CA ALA A 47 -21.46 -1.28 -4.61
C ALA A 47 -20.82 0.02 -4.08
N LEU A 48 -21.51 0.75 -3.20
CA LEU A 48 -20.97 1.95 -2.56
C LEU A 48 -19.82 1.63 -1.61
N ILE A 49 -19.93 0.57 -0.80
CA ILE A 49 -18.85 0.11 0.08
C ILE A 49 -17.63 -0.30 -0.73
N LEU A 50 -17.82 -1.06 -1.82
CA LEU A 50 -16.75 -1.44 -2.75
C LEU A 50 -16.10 -0.22 -3.41
N GLY A 51 -16.89 0.72 -3.94
CA GLY A 51 -16.39 1.95 -4.55
C GLY A 51 -15.59 2.80 -3.56
N GLY A 52 -16.09 2.95 -2.33
CA GLY A 52 -15.40 3.62 -1.22
C GLY A 52 -14.10 2.92 -0.83
N ALA A 53 -14.10 1.59 -0.74
CA ALA A 53 -12.90 0.80 -0.47
C ALA A 53 -11.85 0.95 -1.58
N TYR A 54 -12.26 0.95 -2.85
CA TYR A 54 -11.38 1.17 -4.00
C TYR A 54 -10.74 2.58 -3.97
N LEU A 55 -11.52 3.62 -3.69
CA LEU A 55 -11.00 4.98 -3.56
C LEU A 55 -10.11 5.15 -2.32
N TYR A 56 -10.46 4.50 -1.21
CA TYR A 56 -9.63 4.48 -0.02
C TYR A 56 -8.30 3.78 -0.29
N TYR A 57 -8.33 2.65 -1.00
CA TYR A 57 -7.14 1.92 -1.41
C TYR A 57 -6.29 2.74 -2.39
N ASP A 58 -6.89 3.41 -3.37
CA ASP A 58 -6.18 4.32 -4.28
C ASP A 58 -5.55 5.49 -3.52
N ARG A 59 -6.25 6.06 -2.53
CA ARG A 59 -5.71 7.12 -1.66
C ARG A 59 -4.59 6.60 -0.75
N GLN A 60 -4.65 5.36 -0.28
CA GLN A 60 -3.57 4.73 0.47
C GLN A 60 -2.37 4.41 -0.42
N ILE A 61 -2.59 3.97 -1.67
CA ILE A 61 -1.53 3.87 -2.68
C ILE A 61 -0.96 5.26 -2.98
N ALA A 62 -1.78 6.33 -2.99
CA ALA A 62 -1.33 7.71 -3.15
C ALA A 62 -0.40 8.17 -2.02
N LYS A 63 -0.73 7.80 -0.78
CA LYS A 63 0.10 8.04 0.42
C LYS A 63 1.31 7.11 0.51
N ASN A 64 1.23 5.92 -0.08
CA ASN A 64 2.34 4.98 -0.15
C ASN A 64 3.27 5.31 -1.32
N LEU A 65 4.45 5.81 -0.96
CA LEU A 65 5.69 5.60 -1.71
C LEU A 65 5.74 6.15 -3.14
N ARG A 66 5.73 7.48 -3.29
CA ARG A 66 6.67 8.09 -4.22
C ARG A 66 7.77 8.72 -3.39
N LEU A 67 8.93 8.06 -3.33
CA LEU A 67 10.13 8.89 -3.22
C LEU A 67 10.23 9.61 -4.55
N THR A 68 10.41 10.91 -4.50
CA THR A 68 10.94 11.62 -5.66
C THR A 68 12.34 11.06 -5.87
N GLU A 69 12.74 10.66 -7.09
CA GLU A 69 14.09 10.12 -7.35
C GLU A 69 15.19 11.04 -6.79
N ASP A 70 14.92 12.34 -6.73
CA ASP A 70 15.74 13.36 -6.09
C ASP A 70 15.97 13.15 -4.58
N GLU A 71 14.99 12.64 -3.84
CA GLU A 71 15.15 12.35 -2.41
C GLU A 71 16.03 11.12 -2.20
N ILE A 72 15.88 10.07 -3.03
CA ILE A 72 16.76 8.88 -2.97
C ILE A 72 18.20 9.28 -3.26
N LEU A 73 18.42 10.09 -4.29
CA LEU A 73 19.77 10.56 -4.67
C LEU A 73 20.40 11.41 -3.57
N ARG A 74 19.62 12.30 -2.92
CA ARG A 74 20.11 13.13 -1.80
C ARG A 74 20.51 12.33 -0.57
N PHE A 75 19.81 11.23 -0.29
CA PHE A 75 20.11 10.39 0.87
C PHE A 75 21.00 9.18 0.54
N SER A 76 21.31 8.92 -0.73
CA SER A 76 22.14 7.79 -1.18
C SER A 76 23.51 7.76 -0.50
N SER A 77 24.22 8.89 -0.46
CA SER A 77 25.53 8.98 0.20
C SER A 77 25.44 8.69 1.71
N LYS A 78 24.42 9.23 2.38
CA LYS A 78 24.18 9.00 3.81
C LYS A 78 23.75 7.56 4.10
N LEU A 79 22.99 6.96 3.20
CA LEU A 79 22.59 5.56 3.28
C LEU A 79 23.80 4.63 3.10
N GLN A 80 24.74 4.94 2.20
CA GLN A 80 25.98 4.18 2.07
C GLN A 80 26.82 4.23 3.36
N GLU A 81 26.91 5.39 3.99
CA GLU A 81 27.58 5.54 5.30
C GLU A 81 26.84 4.79 6.43
N ALA A 82 25.51 4.77 6.41
CA ALA A 82 24.67 4.09 7.40
C ALA A 82 24.52 2.57 7.14
N THR A 83 24.84 2.09 5.94
CA THR A 83 24.70 0.68 5.52
C THR A 83 25.43 -0.30 6.45
N PRO A 84 26.71 -0.10 6.85
CA PRO A 84 27.38 -1.01 7.77
C PRO A 84 26.67 -1.14 9.11
N ASP A 85 26.12 -0.03 9.64
CA ASP A 85 25.38 -0.04 10.90
C ASP A 85 24.01 -0.72 10.77
N ILE A 86 23.31 -0.48 9.65
CA ILE A 86 22.07 -1.18 9.32
C ILE A 86 22.31 -2.69 9.22
N LEU A 87 23.37 -3.12 8.53
CA LEU A 87 23.70 -4.54 8.36
C LEU A 87 24.05 -5.21 9.69
N LYS A 88 24.82 -4.53 10.55
CA LYS A 88 25.09 -5.02 11.92
C LYS A 88 23.81 -5.19 12.72
N MET A 89 22.93 -4.19 12.74
CA MET A 89 21.66 -4.28 13.47
C MET A 89 20.71 -5.36 12.92
N ILE A 90 20.74 -5.62 11.61
CA ILE A 90 20.02 -6.75 11.00
C ILE A 90 20.61 -8.08 11.45
N GLN A 91 21.94 -8.21 11.50
CA GLN A 91 22.61 -9.42 12.01
C GLN A 91 22.28 -9.66 13.51
N ASP A 92 22.21 -8.58 14.28
CA ASP A 92 21.84 -8.58 15.70
C ASP A 92 20.32 -8.81 15.93
N LYS A 93 19.54 -9.06 14.87
CA LYS A 93 18.08 -9.31 14.89
C LYS A 93 17.27 -8.17 15.51
N VAL A 94 17.75 -6.94 15.42
CA VAL A 94 17.01 -5.76 15.87
C VAL A 94 15.77 -5.57 14.98
N PRO A 95 14.59 -5.24 15.55
CA PRO A 95 13.40 -4.95 14.76
C PRO A 95 13.63 -3.82 13.77
N VAL A 96 13.23 -4.01 12.50
CA VAL A 96 13.50 -3.05 11.41
C VAL A 96 13.02 -1.63 11.71
N ARG A 97 11.93 -1.50 12.48
CA ARG A 97 11.40 -0.21 12.94
C ARG A 97 12.33 0.51 13.92
N GLU A 98 13.01 -0.23 14.79
CA GLU A 98 13.99 0.32 15.74
C GLU A 98 15.28 0.72 15.02
N ILE A 99 15.70 -0.06 14.02
CA ILE A 99 16.81 0.30 13.13
C ILE A 99 16.52 1.64 12.45
N ALA A 100 15.33 1.78 11.86
CA ALA A 100 14.97 2.99 11.14
C ALA A 100 14.94 4.24 12.04
N LYS A 101 14.42 4.13 13.26
CA LYS A 101 14.47 5.22 14.26
C LYS A 101 15.89 5.58 14.69
N LYS A 102 16.75 4.58 14.89
CA LYS A 102 18.14 4.80 15.31
C LYS A 102 18.94 5.49 14.18
N ILE A 103 18.76 5.05 12.95
CA ILE A 103 19.40 5.67 11.77
C ILE A 103 18.87 7.09 11.53
N GLU A 104 17.59 7.36 11.79
CA GLU A 104 17.04 8.72 11.77
C GLU A 104 17.73 9.62 12.79
N SER A 105 17.92 9.14 14.02
CA SER A 105 18.59 9.91 15.07
C SER A 105 20.08 10.18 14.81
N VAL A 106 20.78 9.25 14.16
CA VAL A 106 22.25 9.31 13.97
C VAL A 106 22.62 9.99 12.65
N HIS A 107 21.91 9.68 11.56
CA HIS A 107 22.27 10.13 10.21
C HIS A 107 21.29 11.16 9.62
N ALA A 108 20.25 11.54 10.37
CA ALA A 108 19.16 12.43 9.91
C ALA A 108 18.50 11.91 8.61
N ILE A 109 18.43 10.58 8.47
CA ILE A 109 17.75 9.92 7.35
C ILE A 109 16.32 9.59 7.80
N PRO A 110 15.28 10.03 7.07
CA PRO A 110 13.91 9.76 7.48
C PRO A 110 13.64 8.26 7.65
N GLU A 111 12.89 7.87 8.70
CA GLU A 111 12.55 6.47 9.01
C GLU A 111 12.04 5.72 7.75
N LEU A 112 11.21 6.41 6.97
CA LEU A 112 10.56 5.89 5.77
C LEU A 112 11.55 5.57 4.63
N VAL A 113 12.68 6.27 4.56
CA VAL A 113 13.75 6.03 3.58
C VAL A 113 14.55 4.80 3.98
N THR A 114 14.92 4.70 5.26
CA THR A 114 15.67 3.57 5.82
C THR A 114 14.88 2.26 5.71
N LEU A 115 13.57 2.28 6.03
CA LEU A 115 12.71 1.11 5.90
C LEU A 115 12.67 0.57 4.47
N LYS A 116 12.56 1.45 3.48
CA LYS A 116 12.53 1.05 2.06
C LYS A 116 13.87 0.56 1.58
N PHE A 117 14.97 1.15 2.04
CA PHE A 117 16.30 0.68 1.74
C PHE A 117 16.49 -0.76 2.25
N ILE A 118 16.05 -1.06 3.47
CA ILE A 118 16.10 -2.42 4.03
C ILE A 118 15.22 -3.39 3.23
N ILE A 119 14.01 -2.99 2.83
CA ILE A 119 13.14 -3.80 1.96
C ILE A 119 13.80 -4.06 0.61
N ALA A 120 14.36 -3.03 -0.03
CA ALA A 120 15.05 -3.15 -1.31
C ALA A 120 16.30 -4.05 -1.23
N MET A 121 17.07 -3.98 -0.14
CA MET A 121 18.18 -4.91 0.13
C MET A 121 17.69 -6.35 0.32
N GLY A 122 16.56 -6.54 1.02
CA GLY A 122 15.92 -7.85 1.19
C GLY A 122 15.45 -8.46 -0.13
N ASP A 123 14.79 -7.66 -0.97
CA ASP A 123 14.32 -8.07 -2.29
C ASP A 123 15.48 -8.37 -3.25
N ALA A 124 16.55 -7.56 -3.22
CA ALA A 124 17.76 -7.81 -4.00
C ALA A 124 18.45 -9.12 -3.59
N ARG A 125 18.51 -9.42 -2.28
CA ARG A 125 19.03 -10.68 -1.75
C ARG A 125 18.18 -11.86 -2.22
N LYS A 126 16.85 -11.77 -2.14
CA LYS A 126 15.94 -12.82 -2.61
C LYS A 126 16.09 -13.08 -4.11
N LYS A 127 16.26 -12.02 -4.91
CA LYS A 127 16.47 -12.12 -6.36
C LYS A 127 17.84 -12.72 -6.70
N HIS A 128 18.89 -12.40 -5.94
CA HIS A 128 20.20 -13.03 -6.09
C HIS A 128 20.20 -14.51 -5.69
N SER A 129 19.51 -14.88 -4.61
CA SER A 129 19.34 -16.29 -4.23
C SER A 129 18.58 -17.10 -5.30
N PHE A 130 17.64 -16.47 -6.01
CA PHE A 130 16.93 -17.09 -7.14
C PHE A 130 17.80 -17.27 -8.40
N LEU A 131 18.91 -16.53 -8.51
CA LEU A 131 19.86 -16.63 -9.64
C LEU A 131 21.09 -17.50 -9.32
N GLN A 132 21.23 -17.99 -8.08
CA GLN A 132 22.38 -18.77 -7.60
C GLN A 132 21.99 -20.16 -7.03
N GLY A 133 20.83 -20.71 -7.38
CA GLY A 133 20.39 -21.97 -6.76
C GLY A 133 19.30 -22.76 -7.48
N ASP A 134 19.51 -23.06 -8.76
CA ASP A 134 19.27 -24.40 -9.31
C ASP A 134 20.65 -25.01 -9.60
N GLU A 135 21.36 -25.45 -8.55
CA GLU A 135 22.42 -26.47 -8.60
C GLU A 135 22.33 -27.36 -7.36
#